data_AF-A0A9D7DA05-F1
#
_entry.id   AF-A0A9D7DA05-F1
#
_cell.length_a   1.000
_cell.length_b   1.000
_cell.length_c   1.000
_cell.angle_alpha   90.00
_cell.angle_beta   90.00
_cell.angle_gamma   90.00
#
_symmetry.space_group_name_H-M   'P 1'
#
loop_
_entity.id
_entity.type
_entity.pdbx_description
1 polymer ?
#
loop_
_entity_poly.entity_id
_entity_poly.type
_entity_poly.pdbx_seq_one_letter_code
_entity_poly.pdbx_strand_id
1 'polypeptide(L)'
;MHARFRVNGFAILLSDDFPEFHGGAEAPPPVGVTIHLEVDNADTWWDRAVAAGAEIKMPLADQFWGDRYGQLKDPFGHSWSIGAPVKK
;
A
#
# COMPACT_ATOMS: atom_id res chain seq x y z
N MET A 1 -9.90 -14.12 -10.74
CA MET A 1 -11.03 -13.18 -10.77
C MET A 1 -10.49 -11.75 -10.84
N HIS A 2 -11.25 -10.76 -11.33
CA HIS A 2 -10.76 -9.38 -11.49
C HIS A 2 -11.33 -8.45 -10.41
N ALA A 3 -10.47 -7.64 -9.81
CA ALA A 3 -10.88 -6.53 -8.95
C ALA A 3 -10.36 -5.20 -9.51
N ARG A 4 -11.23 -4.19 -9.46
CA ARG A 4 -10.87 -2.79 -9.73
C ARG A 4 -11.38 -1.95 -8.58
N PHE A 5 -10.49 -1.15 -7.98
CA PHE A 5 -10.90 -0.09 -7.08
C PHE A 5 -10.21 1.22 -7.42
N ARG A 6 -10.73 2.32 -6.86
CA ARG A 6 -10.20 3.66 -7.10
C ARG A 6 -9.61 4.22 -5.82
N VAL A 7 -8.44 4.82 -5.94
CA VAL A 7 -7.82 5.63 -4.88
C VAL A 7 -7.48 6.98 -5.48
N ASN A 8 -8.00 8.05 -4.89
CA ASN A 8 -7.79 9.44 -5.34
C ASN A 8 -8.02 9.65 -6.84
N GLY A 9 -9.04 8.99 -7.40
CA GLY A 9 -9.40 9.09 -8.82
C GLY A 9 -8.70 8.10 -9.75
N PHE A 10 -7.54 7.57 -9.35
CA PHE A 10 -6.77 6.58 -10.10
C PHE A 10 -7.33 5.16 -9.94
N ALA A 11 -7.23 4.34 -10.98
CA ALA A 11 -7.68 2.95 -10.95
C ALA A 11 -6.51 2.03 -10.60
N ILE A 12 -6.70 1.18 -9.59
CA ILE A 12 -5.84 0.04 -9.32
C ILE A 12 -6.59 -1.19 -9.82
N LEU A 13 -5.92 -1.97 -10.67
CA LEU A 13 -6.45 -3.22 -11.22
C LEU A 13 -5.67 -4.37 -10.60
N LEU A 14 -6.40 -5.37 -10.11
CA LEU A 14 -5.85 -6.59 -9.54
C LEU A 14 -6.52 -7.80 -10.19
N SER A 15 -5.81 -8.91 -10.15
CA SER A 15 -6.29 -10.22 -10.52
C SER A 15 -5.81 -11.22 -9.50
N ASP A 16 -6.57 -12.29 -9.32
CA ASP A 16 -6.05 -13.49 -8.66
C ASP A 16 -4.88 -14.07 -9.47
N ASP A 17 -4.05 -14.87 -8.81
CA ASP A 17 -2.83 -15.49 -9.33
C ASP A 17 -3.09 -16.42 -10.53
N PHE A 18 -4.13 -17.24 -10.45
CA PHE A 18 -4.47 -18.32 -11.40
C PHE A 18 -3.31 -19.32 -11.69
N PRO A 19 -2.99 -20.20 -10.71
CA PRO A 19 -1.93 -21.23 -10.82
C PRO A 19 -1.98 -22.10 -12.06
N GLU A 20 -3.17 -22.34 -12.62
CA GLU A 20 -3.36 -23.11 -13.85
C GLU A 20 -2.61 -22.52 -15.07
N PHE A 21 -2.31 -21.21 -15.07
CA PHE A 21 -1.58 -20.55 -16.15
C PHE A 21 -0.06 -20.53 -15.95
N HIS A 22 0.44 -20.99 -14.80
CA HIS A 22 1.87 -21.08 -14.50
C HIS A 22 2.28 -22.43 -13.88
N GLY A 23 1.60 -23.50 -14.30
CA GLY A 23 1.98 -24.87 -13.97
C GLY A 23 1.77 -25.26 -12.50
N GLY A 24 0.88 -24.56 -11.79
CA GLY A 24 0.56 -24.83 -10.39
C GLY A 24 1.61 -24.32 -9.40
N ALA A 25 2.65 -23.61 -9.85
CA ALA A 25 3.59 -22.95 -8.94
C ALA A 25 2.86 -21.87 -8.12
N GLU A 26 3.23 -21.64 -6.87
CA GLU A 26 2.73 -20.47 -6.14
C GLU A 26 3.31 -19.18 -6.75
N ALA A 27 2.51 -18.10 -6.81
CA ALA A 27 3.05 -16.79 -7.12
C ALA A 27 4.22 -16.44 -6.19
N PRO A 28 5.32 -15.89 -6.73
CA PRO A 28 6.32 -15.30 -5.87
C PRO A 28 5.71 -14.15 -5.07
N PRO A 29 6.19 -13.90 -3.84
CA PRO A 29 5.77 -12.72 -3.09
C PRO A 29 6.00 -11.46 -3.94
N PRO A 30 5.10 -10.46 -3.88
CA PRO A 30 5.27 -9.23 -4.62
C PRO A 30 6.57 -8.54 -4.15
N VAL A 31 7.52 -8.37 -5.07
CA VAL A 31 8.82 -7.77 -4.80
C VAL A 31 9.14 -6.69 -5.83
N GLY A 32 9.91 -5.68 -5.43
CA GLY A 32 10.41 -4.63 -6.33
C GLY A 32 9.45 -3.48 -6.65
N VAL A 33 8.26 -3.45 -6.06
CA VAL A 33 7.28 -2.35 -6.21
C VAL A 33 6.76 -1.91 -4.85
N THR A 34 6.62 -0.58 -4.67
CA THR A 34 5.89 0.04 -3.56
C THR A 34 4.77 0.90 -4.13
N ILE A 35 3.55 0.73 -3.63
CA ILE A 35 2.41 1.56 -4.02
C ILE A 35 2.41 2.79 -3.10
N HIS A 36 2.64 3.97 -3.68
CA HIS A 36 2.62 5.22 -2.94
C HIS A 36 1.22 5.86 -2.97
N LEU A 37 0.70 6.16 -1.78
CA LEU A 37 -0.55 6.88 -1.58
C LEU A 37 -0.23 8.28 -1.06
N GLU A 38 -0.35 9.25 -1.94
CA GLU A 38 -0.35 10.66 -1.57
C GLU A 38 -1.78 11.10 -1.22
N VAL A 39 -1.96 11.61 0.00
CA VAL A 39 -3.28 11.88 0.59
C VAL A 39 -3.28 13.21 1.34
N ASP A 40 -4.46 13.78 1.57
CA ASP A 40 -4.60 15.04 2.32
C ASP A 40 -4.36 14.88 3.84
N ASN A 41 -4.50 13.65 4.36
CA ASN A 41 -4.36 13.34 5.78
C ASN A 41 -3.75 11.93 5.95
N ALA A 42 -2.44 11.88 6.21
CA ALA A 42 -1.71 10.62 6.36
C ALA A 42 -2.20 9.79 7.56
N ASP A 43 -2.50 10.42 8.70
CA ASP A 43 -2.92 9.73 9.93
C ASP A 43 -4.20 8.91 9.72
N THR A 44 -5.21 9.49 9.07
CA THR A 44 -6.49 8.81 8.84
C THR A 44 -6.31 7.54 7.99
N TRP A 45 -5.49 7.61 6.94
CA TRP A 45 -5.22 6.46 6.08
C TRP A 45 -4.29 5.45 6.71
N TRP A 46 -3.34 5.92 7.52
CA TRP A 46 -2.43 5.09 8.30
C TRP A 46 -3.19 4.22 9.30
N ASP A 47 -4.04 4.82 10.13
CA ASP A 47 -4.83 4.09 11.14
C ASP A 47 -5.75 3.06 10.47
N ARG A 48 -6.35 3.41 9.34
CA ARG A 48 -7.16 2.48 8.54
C ARG A 48 -6.34 1.28 8.05
N ALA A 49 -5.11 1.51 7.57
CA ALA A 49 -4.26 0.44 7.07
C ALA A 49 -3.81 -0.50 8.20
N VAL A 50 -3.41 0.06 9.34
CA VAL A 50 -3.02 -0.72 10.52
C VAL A 50 -4.20 -1.53 11.05
N ALA A 51 -5.39 -0.93 11.15
CA ALA A 51 -6.61 -1.64 11.57
C ALA A 51 -7.02 -2.77 10.61
N ALA A 52 -6.65 -2.67 9.32
CA ALA A 52 -6.86 -3.71 8.33
C ALA A 52 -5.82 -4.85 8.38
N GLY A 53 -4.86 -4.80 9.33
CA GLY A 53 -3.85 -5.83 9.53
C GLY A 53 -2.54 -5.57 8.78
N ALA A 54 -2.31 -4.36 8.26
CA ALA A 54 -1.02 -4.03 7.66
C ALA A 54 0.10 -3.99 8.73
N GLU A 55 1.24 -4.59 8.40
CA GLU A 55 2.45 -4.60 9.21
C GLU A 55 3.24 -3.29 9.01
N ILE A 56 3.59 -2.61 10.09
CA ILE A 56 4.40 -1.40 10.03
C ILE A 56 5.84 -1.76 9.67
N LYS A 57 6.36 -1.21 8.56
CA LYS A 57 7.76 -1.36 8.14
C LYS A 57 8.58 -0.13 8.47
N MET A 58 7.99 1.05 8.31
CA MET A 58 8.56 2.32 8.73
C MET A 58 7.45 3.14 9.40
N PRO A 59 7.54 3.43 10.71
CA PRO A 59 6.50 4.17 11.42
C PRO A 59 6.18 5.51 10.77
N LEU A 60 4.91 5.90 10.79
CA LEU A 60 4.47 7.22 10.35
C LEU A 60 5.10 8.29 11.25
N ALA A 61 5.82 9.22 10.64
CA ALA A 61 6.42 10.34 11.34
C ALA A 61 6.55 11.55 10.40
N ASP A 62 6.74 12.72 10.99
CA ASP A 62 7.10 13.92 10.24
C ASP A 62 8.57 13.81 9.82
N GLN A 63 8.80 13.93 8.53
CA GLN A 63 10.10 13.69 7.92
C GLN A 63 10.80 15.01 7.58
N PHE A 64 12.13 14.99 7.50
CA PHE A 64 12.93 16.20 7.30
C PHE A 64 12.66 16.91 5.95
N TRP A 65 12.06 16.23 4.99
CA TRP A 65 11.66 16.78 3.69
C TRP A 65 10.27 17.43 3.69
N GLY A 66 9.59 17.49 4.83
CA GLY A 66 8.35 18.25 5.01
C GLY A 66 7.05 17.46 4.86
N ASP A 67 7.13 16.13 4.76
CA ASP A 67 5.95 15.25 4.72
C ASP A 67 5.78 14.46 6.02
N ARG A 68 4.52 14.19 6.36
CA ARG A 68 4.14 13.13 7.26
C ARG A 68 4.07 11.82 6.46
N TYR A 69 5.02 10.92 6.69
CA TYR A 69 5.25 9.77 5.82
C TYR A 69 5.65 8.50 6.57
N GLY A 70 5.21 7.35 6.06
CA GLY A 70 5.47 6.01 6.60
C GLY A 70 5.31 4.90 5.56
N GLN A 71 5.72 3.68 5.92
CA GLN A 71 5.64 2.50 5.06
C GLN A 71 5.04 1.29 5.79
N LEU A 72 4.23 0.52 5.08
CA LEU A 72 3.54 -0.66 5.59
C LEU A 72 3.64 -1.82 4.59
N LYS A 73 3.43 -3.04 5.07
CA LYS A 73 3.19 -4.22 4.23
C LYS A 73 1.79 -4.74 4.51
N ASP A 74 0.96 -4.87 3.49
CA ASP A 74 -0.40 -5.38 3.67
C ASP A 74 -0.41 -6.91 3.93
N PRO A 75 -1.56 -7.49 4.35
CA PRO A 75 -1.66 -8.94 4.60
C PRO A 75 -1.39 -9.83 3.38
N PHE A 76 -1.46 -9.29 2.16
CA PHE A 76 -1.18 -10.00 0.91
C PHE A 76 0.30 -9.88 0.50
N GLY A 77 1.06 -9.08 1.25
CA GLY A 77 2.49 -8.91 1.09
C GLY A 77 2.90 -7.73 0.22
N HIS A 78 1.98 -6.90 -0.27
CA HIS A 78 2.36 -5.72 -1.04
C HIS A 78 2.91 -4.62 -0.14
N SER A 79 3.95 -3.93 -0.63
CA SER A 79 4.53 -2.77 0.04
C SER A 79 3.75 -1.51 -0.30
N TRP A 80 3.42 -0.74 0.73
CA TRP A 80 2.72 0.54 0.63
C TRP A 80 3.52 1.64 1.31
N SER A 81 3.40 2.85 0.79
CA SER A 81 3.82 4.06 1.50
C SER A 81 2.69 5.07 1.49
N ILE A 82 2.54 5.80 2.61
CA ILE A 82 1.52 6.84 2.76
C ILE A 82 2.25 8.14 3.05
N GLY A 83 1.91 9.20 2.32
CA GLY A 83 2.50 10.52 2.49
C GLY A 83 1.45 11.62 2.43
N ALA A 84 1.64 12.66 3.21
CA ALA A 84 0.90 13.92 3.13
C ALA A 84 1.85 15.08 3.50
N PRO A 85 1.76 16.26 2.87
CA PRO A 85 2.51 17.43 3.32
C PRO A 85 2.18 17.77 4.77
N VAL A 86 3.19 18.07 5.59
CA VAL A 86 2.98 18.56 6.96
C VAL A 86 2.31 19.94 6.88
N LYS A 87 1.14 20.08 7.50
CA LYS A 87 0.44 21.36 7.59
C LYS A 87 1.23 22.28 8.53
N LYS A 88 1.61 23.46 8.02
CA LYS A 88 2.25 24.53 8.80
C LYS A 88 1.24 25.24 9.71
#